data_AF-A0A512DFR7-F1
#
_entry.id   AF-A0A512DFR7-F1
#
_cell.length_a   1.000
_cell.length_b   1.000
_cell.length_c   1.000
_cell.angle_alpha   90.00
_cell.angle_beta   90.00
_cell.angle_gamma   90.00
#
_symmetry.space_group_name_H-M   'P 1'
#
loop_
_entity.id
_entity.type
_entity.pdbx_description
1 polymer ?
#
loop_
_entity_poly.entity_id
_entity_poly.type
_entity_poly.pdbx_seq_one_letter_code
_entity_poly.pdbx_strand_id
1 'polypeptide(L)'
;MHDDDRTDQAARPTPGPVPTPGPVPTPGPVPTPGPVPTPGARPTPGPVPTPSPRPTPGPAPTSGARLTPGPAPAPAPTPTGASDEPDPTDDPDSTGDAAVDEALSRLAGLEDLPVRDHVAVFDAVHAALQDRLADVED
;
A
#
# COMPACT_ATOMS: atom_id res chain seq x y z
N MET A 1 -48.53 -90.89 36.24
CA MET A 1 -47.29 -90.38 35.61
C MET A 1 -47.51 -88.93 35.21
N HIS A 2 -47.37 -88.04 36.19
CA HIS A 2 -46.77 -86.69 36.14
C HIS A 2 -46.96 -86.12 37.55
N ASP A 3 -46.10 -86.59 38.47
CA ASP A 3 -45.99 -86.13 39.85
C ASP A 3 -44.89 -85.05 39.98
N ASP A 4 -44.66 -84.28 38.91
CA ASP A 4 -43.47 -83.42 38.76
C ASP A 4 -43.78 -81.92 38.56
N ASP A 5 -44.97 -81.42 38.95
CA ASP A 5 -45.34 -79.99 38.83
C ASP A 5 -45.56 -79.29 40.18
N ARG A 6 -44.82 -79.69 41.24
CA ARG A 6 -44.98 -79.08 42.58
C ARG A 6 -43.70 -78.54 43.23
N THR A 7 -42.54 -78.70 42.60
CA THR A 7 -41.25 -78.35 43.24
C THR A 7 -40.51 -77.17 42.62
N ASP A 8 -40.97 -76.61 41.49
CA ASP A 8 -40.29 -75.48 40.82
C ASP A 8 -40.85 -74.07 41.16
N GLN A 9 -41.86 -73.97 42.03
CA GLN A 9 -42.25 -72.67 42.59
C GLN A 9 -41.28 -72.21 43.69
N ALA A 10 -40.00 -72.07 43.34
CA ALA A 10 -39.06 -71.29 44.13
C ALA A 10 -39.52 -69.81 44.08
N ALA A 11 -40.02 -69.32 45.20
CA ALA A 11 -40.48 -67.94 45.35
C ALA A 11 -39.40 -66.96 44.85
N ARG A 12 -39.73 -66.16 43.82
CA ARG A 12 -38.83 -65.12 43.33
C ARG A 12 -38.55 -64.12 44.46
N PRO A 13 -37.29 -63.80 44.77
CA PRO A 13 -36.98 -62.80 45.78
C PRO A 13 -37.53 -61.43 45.34
N THR A 14 -38.26 -60.77 46.24
CA THR A 14 -38.73 -59.40 46.02
C THR A 14 -37.53 -58.46 45.98
N PRO A 15 -37.38 -57.61 44.95
CA PRO A 15 -36.34 -56.59 44.95
C PRO A 15 -36.43 -55.70 46.20
N GLY A 16 -35.28 -55.44 46.83
CA GLY A 16 -35.19 -54.53 47.96
C GLY A 16 -35.49 -53.08 47.56
N PRO A 17 -35.78 -52.21 48.55
CA PRO A 17 -36.06 -50.80 48.28
C PRO A 17 -34.87 -50.09 47.63
N VAL A 18 -35.16 -49.19 46.69
CA VAL A 18 -34.14 -48.31 46.08
C VAL A 18 -33.84 -47.16 47.05
N PRO A 19 -32.56 -46.86 47.34
CA PRO A 19 -32.21 -45.74 48.20
C PRO A 19 -32.65 -44.42 47.59
N THR A 20 -33.16 -43.51 48.43
CA THR A 20 -33.53 -42.16 48.03
C THR A 20 -32.27 -41.32 47.77
N PRO A 21 -32.15 -40.62 46.63
CA PRO A 21 -31.05 -39.69 46.42
C PRO A 21 -30.99 -38.61 47.51
N GLY A 22 -29.76 -38.28 47.92
CA GLY A 22 -29.52 -37.21 48.89
C GLY A 22 -29.81 -35.82 48.32
N PRO A 23 -29.85 -34.78 49.18
CA PRO A 23 -30.09 -33.41 48.74
C PRO A 23 -28.97 -32.89 47.84
N VAL A 24 -29.33 -32.07 46.86
CA VAL A 24 -28.37 -31.36 45.99
C VAL A 24 -27.86 -30.11 46.73
N PRO A 25 -26.54 -29.88 46.80
CA PRO A 25 -26.00 -28.68 47.43
C PRO A 25 -26.44 -27.41 46.68
N THR A 26 -26.73 -26.35 47.43
CA THR A 26 -27.07 -25.03 46.85
C THR A 26 -25.79 -24.32 46.38
N PRO A 27 -25.76 -23.80 45.15
CA PRO A 27 -24.64 -22.96 44.69
C PRO A 27 -24.42 -21.76 45.61
N GLY A 28 -23.15 -21.41 45.84
CA GLY A 28 -22.78 -20.23 46.61
C GLY A 28 -23.08 -18.91 45.87
N PRO A 29 -22.97 -17.77 46.57
CA PRO A 29 -23.20 -16.46 45.97
C PRO A 29 -22.17 -16.13 44.89
N VAL A 30 -22.59 -15.40 43.85
CA VAL A 30 -21.70 -14.87 42.81
C VAL A 30 -21.04 -13.58 43.31
N PRO A 31 -19.71 -13.42 43.19
CA PRO A 31 -19.03 -12.19 43.59
C PRO A 31 -19.49 -11.00 42.74
N THR A 32 -19.60 -9.83 43.36
CA THR A 32 -19.91 -8.58 42.66
C THR A 32 -18.68 -8.07 41.90
N PRO A 33 -18.80 -7.72 40.61
CA PRO A 33 -17.71 -7.07 39.88
C PRO A 33 -17.24 -5.78 40.57
N GLY A 34 -15.93 -5.54 40.56
CA GLY A 34 -15.33 -4.31 41.08
C GLY A 34 -15.63 -3.08 40.21
N PRO A 35 -15.28 -1.88 40.70
CA PRO A 35 -15.47 -0.64 39.94
C PRO A 35 -14.60 -0.59 38.68
N VAL A 36 -15.12 0.05 37.63
CA VAL A 36 -14.37 0.31 36.39
C VAL A 36 -13.50 1.56 36.59
N PRO A 37 -12.19 1.51 36.28
CA PRO A 37 -11.33 2.69 36.38
C PRO A 37 -11.76 3.80 35.41
N THR A 38 -11.66 5.05 35.86
CA THR A 38 -11.94 6.22 35.03
C THR A 38 -10.76 6.48 34.07
N PRO A 39 -10.98 6.65 32.76
CA PRO A 39 -9.93 7.06 31.84
C PRO A 39 -9.29 8.38 32.26
N GLY A 40 -7.97 8.49 32.10
CA GLY A 40 -7.22 9.72 32.38
C GLY A 40 -7.54 10.85 31.39
N ALA A 41 -7.12 12.06 31.72
CA ALA A 41 -7.29 13.23 30.85
C ALA A 41 -6.49 13.09 29.54
N ARG A 42 -7.06 13.58 28.44
CA ARG A 42 -6.37 13.63 27.14
C ARG A 42 -5.33 14.75 27.16
N PRO A 43 -4.10 14.51 26.67
CA PRO A 43 -3.11 15.58 26.50
C PRO A 43 -3.62 16.69 25.55
N THR A 44 -3.28 17.94 25.87
CA THR A 44 -3.51 19.09 25.01
C THR A 44 -2.46 19.09 23.88
N PRO A 45 -2.85 19.22 22.60
CA PRO A 45 -1.89 19.40 21.51
C PRO A 45 -1.00 20.63 21.74
N GLY A 46 0.28 20.52 21.36
CA GLY A 46 1.21 21.63 21.40
C GLY A 46 0.92 22.71 20.33
N PRO A 47 1.63 23.85 20.37
CA PRO A 47 1.47 24.92 19.38
C PRO A 47 1.91 24.47 17.99
N VAL A 48 1.26 25.02 16.96
CA VAL A 48 1.63 24.82 15.55
C VAL A 48 2.81 25.75 15.21
N PRO A 49 3.90 25.25 14.58
CA PRO A 49 5.02 26.10 14.18
C PRO A 49 4.60 27.13 13.11
N THR A 50 5.18 28.32 13.17
CA THR A 50 4.97 29.38 12.17
C THR A 50 5.75 29.04 10.88
N PRO A 51 5.12 29.11 9.69
CA PRO A 51 5.85 28.91 8.43
C PRO A 51 6.93 29.97 8.23
N SER A 52 8.03 29.56 7.60
CA SER A 52 9.11 30.47 7.23
C SER A 52 8.69 31.41 6.08
N PRO A 53 9.24 32.64 6.01
CA PRO A 53 8.94 33.57 4.94
C PRO A 53 9.39 33.03 3.57
N ARG A 54 8.65 33.38 2.51
CA ARG A 54 9.01 33.01 1.14
C ARG A 54 10.27 33.77 0.69
N PRO A 55 11.21 33.13 -0.01
CA PRO A 55 12.34 33.83 -0.61
C PRO A 55 11.87 34.88 -1.64
N THR A 56 12.57 36.03 -1.64
CA THR A 56 12.35 37.11 -2.60
C THR A 56 12.88 36.69 -3.98
N PRO A 57 12.11 36.86 -5.07
CA PRO A 57 12.62 36.65 -6.42
C PRO A 57 13.86 37.50 -6.70
N GLY A 58 14.85 36.91 -7.38
CA GLY A 58 16.02 37.63 -7.85
C GLY A 58 15.69 38.64 -8.95
N PRO A 59 16.62 39.54 -9.29
CA PRO A 59 16.44 40.50 -10.38
C PRO A 59 16.25 39.80 -11.72
N ALA A 60 15.42 40.38 -12.59
CA ALA A 60 15.23 39.90 -13.96
C ALA A 60 16.54 40.03 -14.76
N PRO A 61 16.87 39.07 -15.65
CA PRO A 61 18.01 39.20 -16.54
C PRO A 61 17.85 40.43 -17.42
N THR A 62 18.89 41.25 -17.50
CA THR A 62 18.93 42.38 -18.43
C THR A 62 19.09 41.81 -19.84
N SER A 63 18.12 42.05 -20.72
CA SER A 63 18.23 41.66 -22.12
C SER A 63 19.51 42.27 -22.71
N GLY A 64 20.48 41.40 -23.02
CA GLY A 64 21.72 41.80 -23.68
C GLY A 64 21.41 42.53 -24.99
N ALA A 65 22.26 43.49 -25.33
CA ALA A 65 22.14 44.26 -26.56
C ALA A 65 21.96 43.33 -27.76
N ARG A 66 20.96 43.63 -28.60
CA ARG A 66 20.70 42.92 -29.86
C ARG A 66 21.97 42.94 -30.69
N LEU A 67 22.60 41.77 -30.87
CA LEU A 67 23.66 41.62 -31.85
C LEU A 67 23.05 41.93 -33.22
N THR A 68 23.52 42.99 -33.87
CA THR A 68 23.22 43.25 -35.28
C THR A 68 23.75 42.07 -36.08
N PRO A 69 22.90 41.36 -36.85
CA PRO A 69 23.39 40.29 -37.72
C PRO A 69 24.45 40.85 -38.68
N GLY A 70 25.60 40.20 -38.74
CA GLY A 70 26.59 40.45 -39.78
C GLY A 70 26.01 40.12 -41.17
N PRO A 71 26.63 40.62 -42.26
CA PRO A 71 26.17 40.34 -43.61
C PRO A 71 26.11 38.83 -43.87
N ALA A 72 25.06 38.38 -44.56
CA ALA A 72 24.84 36.97 -44.86
C ALA A 72 25.99 36.39 -45.71
N PRO A 73 26.51 35.20 -45.37
CA PRO A 73 27.46 34.50 -46.22
C PRO A 73 26.78 34.10 -47.56
N ALA A 74 27.55 34.15 -48.65
CA ALA A 74 27.09 33.66 -49.95
C ALA A 74 26.75 32.16 -49.87
N PRO A 75 25.74 31.66 -50.61
CA PRO A 75 25.36 30.25 -50.55
C PRO A 75 26.53 29.36 -50.97
N ALA A 76 26.92 28.44 -50.10
CA ALA A 76 27.85 27.37 -50.41
C ALA A 76 27.18 26.31 -51.30
N PRO A 77 27.93 25.62 -52.19
CA PRO A 77 27.39 24.49 -52.93
C PRO A 77 26.93 23.40 -51.95
N THR A 78 25.74 22.86 -52.17
CA THR A 78 25.14 21.78 -51.36
C THR A 78 26.05 20.55 -51.33
N PRO A 79 26.56 20.11 -50.16
CA PRO A 79 27.10 18.77 -50.04
C PRO A 79 25.92 17.78 -50.01
N THR A 80 25.91 16.87 -50.99
CA THR A 80 25.12 15.66 -50.93
C THR A 80 25.67 14.78 -49.80
N GLY A 81 24.90 14.63 -48.73
CA GLY A 81 25.01 13.54 -47.76
C GLY A 81 25.89 13.82 -46.52
N ALA A 82 25.24 14.00 -45.37
CA ALA A 82 25.66 13.44 -44.07
C ALA A 82 24.53 13.68 -43.05
N SER A 83 24.02 12.59 -42.49
CA SER A 83 23.02 12.51 -41.43
C SER A 83 23.36 13.37 -40.22
N ASP A 84 22.45 14.29 -39.84
CA ASP A 84 21.95 14.53 -38.47
C ASP A 84 20.84 15.60 -38.57
N GLU A 85 19.69 15.20 -39.11
CA GLU A 85 18.44 15.96 -39.02
C GLU A 85 17.54 15.12 -38.12
N PRO A 86 16.98 15.66 -37.01
CA PRO A 86 15.99 14.92 -36.25
C PRO A 86 14.83 14.61 -37.19
N ASP A 87 14.56 13.33 -37.39
CA ASP A 87 13.48 12.89 -38.26
C ASP A 87 12.16 13.51 -37.76
N PRO A 88 11.35 14.16 -38.62
CA PRO A 88 10.10 14.80 -38.20
C PRO A 88 9.01 13.80 -37.75
N THR A 89 9.32 12.50 -37.67
CA THR A 89 8.47 11.45 -37.08
C THR A 89 8.86 11.12 -35.64
N ASP A 90 9.90 11.73 -35.08
CA ASP A 90 10.24 11.58 -33.66
C ASP A 90 9.20 12.35 -32.83
N ASP A 91 8.39 11.62 -32.06
CA ASP A 91 7.46 12.23 -31.11
C ASP A 91 8.26 13.14 -30.17
N PRO A 92 7.88 14.43 -29.99
CA PRO A 92 8.68 15.41 -29.25
C PRO A 92 8.84 15.09 -27.76
N ASP A 93 8.10 14.09 -27.26
CA ASP A 93 8.14 13.59 -25.89
C ASP A 93 8.97 12.29 -25.75
N SER A 94 9.51 11.72 -26.83
CA SER A 94 10.41 10.57 -26.74
C SER A 94 11.80 11.01 -26.32
N THR A 95 12.33 10.32 -25.32
CA THR A 95 13.67 10.56 -24.77
C THR A 95 14.75 9.80 -25.55
N GLY A 96 14.35 9.03 -26.59
CA GLY A 96 15.23 8.14 -27.34
C GLY A 96 15.64 6.87 -26.57
N ASP A 97 15.11 6.68 -25.36
CA ASP A 97 15.35 5.50 -24.52
C ASP A 97 14.02 4.85 -24.13
N ALA A 98 13.79 3.65 -24.66
CA ALA A 98 12.50 2.95 -24.53
C ALA A 98 12.15 2.65 -23.07
N ALA A 99 13.14 2.43 -22.19
CA ALA A 99 12.88 2.18 -20.77
C ALA A 99 12.42 3.47 -20.06
N VAL A 100 13.00 4.61 -20.44
CA VAL A 100 12.61 5.92 -19.92
C VAL A 100 11.23 6.32 -20.44
N ASP A 101 10.95 6.12 -21.72
CA ASP A 101 9.66 6.43 -22.33
C ASP A 101 8.52 5.56 -21.74
N GLU A 102 8.80 4.30 -21.43
CA GLU A 102 7.87 3.41 -20.73
C GLU A 102 7.62 3.87 -19.28
N ALA A 103 8.65 4.33 -18.58
CA ALA A 103 8.55 4.87 -17.22
C ALA A 103 7.73 6.16 -17.17
N LEU A 104 7.95 7.07 -18.12
CA LEU A 104 7.17 8.31 -18.27
C LEU A 104 5.70 8.01 -18.60
N SER A 105 5.45 7.03 -19.47
CA SER A 105 4.09 6.57 -19.79
C SER A 105 3.36 6.01 -18.56
N ARG A 106 4.06 5.28 -17.68
CA ARG A 106 3.47 4.80 -16.40
C ARG A 106 3.19 5.93 -15.42
N LEU A 107 4.04 6.95 -15.39
CA LEU A 107 3.83 8.12 -14.54
C LEU A 107 2.66 8.98 -15.04
N ALA A 108 2.46 9.10 -16.36
CA ALA A 108 1.32 9.79 -16.95
C ALA A 108 -0.03 9.12 -16.59
N GLY A 109 -0.05 7.79 -16.42
CA GLY A 109 -1.26 7.07 -15.99
C GLY A 109 -1.57 7.15 -14.49
N LEU A 110 -0.71 7.79 -13.69
CA LEU A 110 -0.80 7.80 -12.24
C LEU A 110 -1.97 8.67 -11.73
N GLU A 111 -2.35 9.70 -12.49
CA GLU A 111 -3.47 10.60 -12.16
C GLU A 111 -4.84 9.90 -12.08
N ASP A 112 -5.03 8.81 -12.82
CA ASP A 112 -6.26 8.01 -12.82
C ASP A 112 -6.24 6.89 -11.76
N LEU A 113 -5.07 6.62 -11.16
CA LEU A 113 -4.93 5.59 -10.12
C LEU A 113 -5.28 6.12 -8.72
N PRO A 114 -5.73 5.25 -7.80
CA PRO A 114 -5.85 5.61 -6.40
C PRO A 114 -4.48 5.95 -5.79
N VAL A 115 -4.43 6.95 -4.92
CA VAL A 115 -3.18 7.42 -4.28
C VAL A 115 -2.42 6.31 -3.54
N ARG A 116 -3.13 5.31 -3.01
CA ARG A 116 -2.53 4.14 -2.35
C ARG A 116 -1.70 3.27 -3.31
N ASP A 117 -2.02 3.29 -4.60
CA ASP A 117 -1.38 2.48 -5.64
C ASP A 117 -0.23 3.26 -6.30
N HIS A 118 -0.18 4.59 -6.15
CA HIS A 118 0.91 5.44 -6.67
C HIS A 118 2.28 5.02 -6.18
N VAL A 119 2.40 4.62 -4.91
CA VAL A 119 3.68 4.21 -4.31
C VAL A 119 4.28 3.01 -5.05
N ALA A 120 3.45 2.04 -5.44
CA ALA A 120 3.91 0.87 -6.18
C ALA A 120 4.41 1.24 -7.59
N VAL A 121 3.75 2.22 -8.24
CA VAL A 121 4.19 2.72 -9.55
C VAL A 121 5.52 3.47 -9.43
N PHE A 122 5.69 4.32 -8.41
CA PHE A 122 6.95 5.02 -8.17
C PHE A 122 8.11 4.06 -7.87
N ASP A 123 7.87 3.01 -7.09
CA ASP A 123 8.88 1.98 -6.79
C ASP A 123 9.31 1.24 -8.07
N ALA A 124 8.35 0.86 -8.91
CA ALA A 124 8.62 0.20 -10.20
C ALA A 124 9.41 1.10 -11.17
N VAL A 125 9.04 2.39 -11.27
CA VAL A 125 9.76 3.37 -12.10
C VAL A 125 11.18 3.58 -11.58
N HIS A 126 11.34 3.67 -10.26
CA HIS A 126 12.66 3.82 -9.64
C HIS A 126 13.56 2.61 -9.92
N ALA A 127 13.04 1.39 -9.79
CA ALA A 127 13.77 0.17 -10.11
C ALA A 127 14.18 0.11 -11.58
N ALA A 128 13.28 0.46 -12.50
CA ALA A 128 13.58 0.48 -13.94
C ALA A 128 14.69 1.50 -14.29
N LEU A 129 14.68 2.68 -13.66
CA LEU A 129 15.71 3.68 -13.90
C LEU A 129 17.06 3.28 -13.30
N GLN A 130 17.05 2.59 -12.14
CA GLN A 130 18.27 2.05 -11.53
C GLN A 130 18.90 0.94 -12.38
N ASP A 131 18.08 0.03 -12.93
CA ASP A 131 18.54 -1.01 -13.85
C ASP A 131 19.18 -0.40 -15.10
N ARG A 132 18.53 0.62 -15.67
CA ARG A 132 19.07 1.33 -16.84
C ARG A 132 20.40 2.05 -16.54
N LEU A 133 20.53 2.64 -15.36
CA LEU A 133 21.78 3.28 -14.96
C LEU A 133 22.90 2.24 -14.79
N ALA A 134 22.59 1.08 -14.21
CA ALA A 134 23.56 0.00 -14.05
C ALA A 134 24.05 -0.58 -15.39
N ASP A 135 23.19 -0.65 -16.40
CA ASP A 135 23.51 -1.11 -17.76
C ASP A 135 24.39 -0.11 -18.56
N VAL A 136 24.38 1.17 -18.19
CA VAL A 136 25.19 2.23 -18.82
C VAL A 136 26.61 2.31 -18.21
N GLU A 137 26.84 1.70 -17.04
CA GLU A 137 28.14 1.71 -16.35
C GLU A 137 29.07 0.51 -16.69
N ASP A 138 28.65 -0.42 -17.57
CA ASP A 138 29.45 -1.58 -18.04
C ASP A 138 30.20 -1.32 -19.36
#